data_AF-A0A8J6XPP9-F1
#
_entry.id   AF-A0A8J6XPP9-F1
#
_cell.length_a   1.000
_cell.length_b   1.000
_cell.length_c   1.000
_cell.angle_alpha   90.00
_cell.angle_beta   90.00
_cell.angle_gamma   90.00
#
_symmetry.space_group_name_H-M   'P 1'
#
loop_
_entity.id
_entity.type
_entity.pdbx_description
1 polymer ?
#
loop_
_entity_poly.entity_id
_entity_poly.type
_entity_poly.pdbx_seq_one_letter_code
_entity_poly.pdbx_strand_id
1 'polypeptide(L)' 'MADLVDMQIIDPGVDENIAKLTPERIERTINKVLTEECAARLEVYRQTCVRCGLCAEACQSYVSRNGDPDYAPVAKVNDT' A
#
# COMPACT_ATOMS: atom_id res chain seq x y z
N MET A 1 -23.17 6.58 13.42
CA MET A 1 -22.49 5.53 12.63
C MET A 1 -23.55 4.92 11.75
N ALA A 2 -23.66 5.39 10.51
CA ALA A 2 -24.55 4.77 9.54
C ALA A 2 -23.95 3.40 9.20
N ASP A 3 -24.75 2.35 9.35
CA ASP A 3 -24.40 0.98 9.02
C ASP A 3 -23.81 0.92 7.61
N LEU A 4 -22.53 0.55 7.50
CA LEU A 4 -21.81 0.38 6.23
C LEU A 4 -22.26 -0.89 5.47
N VAL A 5 -23.45 -1.41 5.79
CA VAL A 5 -23.97 -2.67 5.25
C VAL A 5 -24.88 -2.45 4.04
N ASP A 6 -25.55 -1.30 3.89
CA ASP A 6 -26.73 -1.22 2.99
C ASP A 6 -26.70 -0.13 1.90
N MET A 7 -25.54 0.12 1.28
CA MET A 7 -25.58 0.62 -0.10
C MET A 7 -24.60 -0.19 -0.95
N GLN A 8 -25.00 -1.42 -1.29
CA GLN A 8 -24.41 -2.12 -2.41
C GLN A 8 -24.71 -1.30 -3.68
N ILE A 9 -23.78 -0.41 -4.01
CA ILE A 9 -23.78 0.32 -5.27
C ILE A 9 -23.34 -0.71 -6.32
N ILE A 10 -24.30 -1.24 -7.07
CA ILE A 10 -24.02 -2.12 -8.21
C ILE A 10 -23.41 -1.24 -9.30
N ASP A 11 -22.15 -1.49 -9.62
CA ASP A 11 -21.43 -0.83 -10.69
C ASP A 11 -20.93 -1.90 -11.65
N PRO A 12 -21.64 -2.14 -12.76
CA PRO A 12 -21.25 -3.15 -13.74
C PRO A 12 -19.81 -2.95 -14.24
N GLY A 13 -19.33 -1.70 -14.32
CA GLY A 13 -17.97 -1.40 -14.73
C GLY A 13 -16.93 -1.88 -13.72
N VAL A 14 -17.22 -1.83 -12.43
CA VAL A 14 -16.34 -2.36 -11.38
C VAL A 14 -16.54 -3.87 -11.23
N ASP A 15 -17.78 -4.32 -11.10
CA ASP A 15 -18.16 -5.71 -10.82
C ASP A 15 -17.68 -6.68 -11.90
N GLU A 16 -17.85 -6.33 -13.19
CA GLU A 16 -17.38 -7.16 -14.30
C GLU A 16 -15.85 -7.26 -14.38
N ASN A 17 -15.13 -6.22 -13.94
CA ASN A 17 -13.67 -6.22 -13.95
C ASN A 17 -13.11 -6.98 -12.74
N ILE A 18 -13.76 -6.88 -11.58
CA ILE A 18 -13.46 -7.72 -10.41
C ILE A 18 -13.61 -9.19 -10.78
N ALA A 19 -14.69 -9.58 -11.46
CA ALA A 19 -14.92 -10.95 -11.90
C ALA A 19 -13.83 -11.50 -12.86
N LYS A 20 -13.08 -10.61 -13.53
CA LYS A 20 -11.98 -10.96 -14.46
C LYS A 20 -10.60 -11.00 -13.78
N LEU A 21 -10.51 -10.65 -12.49
CA LEU A 21 -9.24 -10.72 -11.76
C LEU A 21 -8.91 -12.18 -11.44
N THR A 22 -7.66 -12.55 -11.70
CA THR A 22 -7.08 -13.82 -11.25
C THR A 22 -5.87 -13.53 -10.35
N PRO A 23 -5.51 -14.42 -9.41
CA PRO A 23 -4.33 -14.24 -8.56
C PRO A 23 -3.07 -13.95 -9.38
N GLU A 24 -2.88 -14.66 -10.49
CA GLU A 24 -1.71 -14.51 -11.38
C GLU A 24 -1.68 -13.12 -12.04
N ARG A 25 -2.86 -12.60 -12.43
CA ARG A 25 -2.95 -11.27 -13.03
C ARG A 25 -2.65 -10.17 -12.01
N ILE A 26 -3.10 -10.34 -10.77
CA ILE A 26 -2.81 -9.41 -9.67
C ILE A 26 -1.31 -9.40 -9.39
N GLU A 27 -0.72 -10.58 -9.16
CA GLU A 27 0.71 -10.72 -8.88
C GLU A 27 1.58 -10.13 -10.00
N ARG A 28 1.29 -10.47 -11.26
CA ARG A 28 2.03 -9.93 -12.41
C ARG A 28 1.97 -8.40 -12.46
N THR A 29 0.81 -7.81 -12.18
CA THR A 29 0.63 -6.35 -12.19
C THR A 29 1.43 -5.70 -11.08
N ILE A 30 1.35 -6.23 -9.86
CA ILE A 30 2.08 -5.71 -8.70
C ILE A 30 3.59 -5.81 -8.95
N ASN A 31 4.08 -6.96 -9.40
CA ASN A 31 5.50 -7.16 -9.68
C ASN A 31 5.98 -6.20 -10.76
N LYS A 32 5.25 -6.03 -11.86
CA LYS A 32 5.60 -5.05 -12.90
C LYS A 32 5.82 -3.64 -12.35
N VAL A 33 4.94 -3.16 -11.49
CA VAL A 33 5.07 -1.84 -10.87
C VAL A 33 6.30 -1.78 -9.96
N LEU A 34 6.52 -2.81 -9.15
CA LEU A 34 7.62 -2.83 -8.17
C LEU A 34 8.99 -3.07 -8.80
N THR A 35 9.10 -3.92 -9.82
CA THR A 35 10.36 -4.41 -10.38
C THR A 35 10.76 -3.76 -11.70
N GLU A 36 9.81 -3.17 -12.44
CA GLU A 36 10.10 -2.53 -13.74
C GLU A 36 9.86 -1.02 -13.68
N GLU A 37 8.65 -0.59 -13.29
CA GLU A 37 8.25 0.82 -13.40
C GLU A 37 8.86 1.70 -12.29
N CYS A 38 8.91 1.18 -11.05
CA CYS A 38 9.35 1.96 -9.88
C CYS A 38 10.68 1.48 -9.27
N ALA A 39 11.25 0.38 -9.75
CA ALA A 39 12.34 -0.34 -9.08
C ALA A 39 13.53 0.54 -8.67
N ALA A 40 14.11 1.26 -9.63
CA ALA A 40 15.28 2.10 -9.37
C ALA A 40 14.98 3.21 -8.36
N ARG A 41 13.78 3.81 -8.43
CA ARG A 41 13.37 4.90 -7.53
C ARG A 41 13.15 4.39 -6.11
N LEU A 42 12.50 3.24 -5.96
CA LEU A 42 12.26 2.62 -4.66
C LEU A 42 13.58 2.20 -4.01
N GLU A 43 14.53 1.64 -4.77
CA GLU A 43 15.84 1.26 -4.22
C GLU A 43 16.64 2.48 -3.75
N VAL A 44 16.62 3.59 -4.51
CA VAL A 44 17.26 4.83 -4.06
C VAL A 44 16.65 5.33 -2.74
N TYR A 45 15.31 5.29 -2.59
CA TYR A 45 14.67 5.67 -1.33
C TYR A 45 15.04 4.75 -0.18
N ARG A 46 15.16 3.45 -0.44
CA ARG A 46 15.61 2.46 0.55
C ARG A 46 17.04 2.75 1.02
N GLN A 47 17.95 2.98 0.08
CA GLN A 47 19.37 3.24 0.35
C GLN A 47 19.61 4.60 1.02
N THR A 48 18.81 5.61 0.69
CA THR A 48 18.95 6.97 1.23
C THR A 48 18.36 7.10 2.65
N CYS A 49 17.50 6.17 3.07
CA CYS A 49 16.84 6.25 4.37
C CYS A 49 17.83 6.11 5.53
N VAL A 50 18.06 7.22 6.27
CA VAL A 50 18.91 7.25 7.48
C VAL A 50 18.15 6.93 8.77
N ARG A 51 16.93 6.40 8.65
CA ARG A 51 16.04 6.05 9.76
C ARG A 51 15.72 7.18 10.75
N CYS A 52 15.62 8.41 10.26
CA CYS A 52 15.34 9.59 11.10
C CYS A 52 13.90 9.71 11.63
N GLY A 53 12.95 8.93 11.11
CA GLY A 53 11.56 8.95 11.58
C GLY A 53 10.70 10.13 11.11
N LEU A 54 11.24 11.06 10.31
CA LEU A 54 10.50 12.24 9.82
C LEU A 54 9.27 11.92 8.95
N CYS A 55 9.19 10.70 8.42
CA CYS A 55 8.04 10.21 7.65
C CYS A 55 6.87 9.70 8.52
N ALA A 56 7.03 9.55 9.83
CA ALA A 56 6.07 8.88 10.69
C ALA A 56 4.69 9.59 10.70
N GLU A 57 4.68 10.91 10.92
CA GLU A 57 3.45 11.72 10.97
C GLU A 57 2.70 11.78 9.62
N ALA A 58 3.38 11.50 8.52
CA ALA A 58 2.75 11.41 7.20
C ALA A 58 2.07 10.05 6.95
N CYS A 59 2.33 9.05 7.79
CA CYS A 59 1.83 7.70 7.59
C CYS A 59 0.49 7.47 8.31
N GLN A 60 -0.56 7.22 7.53
CA GLN A 60 -1.89 6.84 8.04
C GLN A 60 -1.82 5.68 9.04
N SER A 61 -1.01 4.64 8.77
CA SER A 61 -0.91 3.46 9.63
C SER A 61 -0.31 3.75 11.00
N TYR A 62 0.64 4.68 11.08
CA TYR A 62 1.27 5.13 12.32
C TYR A 62 0.30 6.02 13.12
N VAL A 63 -0.29 7.02 12.46
CA VAL A 63 -1.22 7.98 13.08
C VAL A 63 -2.48 7.29 13.59
N SER A 64 -3.05 6.37 12.82
CA SER A 64 -4.25 5.61 13.22
C SER A 64 -4.03 4.67 14.42
N ARG A 65 -2.77 4.38 14.75
CA ARG A 65 -2.38 3.50 15.86
C ARG A 65 -1.71 4.25 17.01
N ASN A 66 -2.09 5.52 17.18
CA ASN A 66 -1.62 6.38 18.28
C ASN A 66 -0.09 6.50 18.35
N GLY A 67 0.58 6.51 17.19
CA GLY A 67 2.02 6.70 17.13
C GLY A 67 2.85 5.46 17.50
N ASP A 68 2.31 4.26 17.31
CA ASP A 68 3.05 3.01 17.50
C ASP A 68 4.24 2.92 16.52
N PRO A 69 5.50 2.92 17.02
CA PRO A 69 6.70 2.87 16.18
C PRO A 69 6.79 1.64 15.28
N ASP A 70 6.16 0.52 15.65
CA ASP A 70 6.17 -0.72 14.86
C ASP A 70 5.45 -0.55 13.51
N TYR A 71 4.56 0.45 13.43
CA TYR A 71 3.81 0.81 12.22
C TYR A 71 4.37 2.05 11.51
N ALA A 72 5.46 2.62 12.00
CA ALA A 72 6.12 3.72 11.31
C ALA A 72 6.79 3.22 10.01
N PRO A 73 6.76 3.99 8.91
CA PRO A 73 7.35 3.56 7.64
C PRO A 73 8.82 3.19 7.79
N VAL A 74 9.55 3.94 8.61
CA VAL A 74 10.97 3.74 8.91
C VAL A 74 11.29 2.37 9.50
N ALA A 75 10.36 1.78 10.26
CA ALA A 75 10.55 0.45 10.84
C ALA A 75 10.45 -0.65 9.78
N LYS A 76 9.74 -0.39 8.67
CA LYS A 76 9.39 -1.38 7.64
C LYS A 76 10.22 -1.31 6.36
N VAL A 77 11.07 -0.29 6.20
CA VAL A 77 11.86 -0.05 4.95
C VAL A 77 12.70 -1.26 4.51
N ASN A 78 13.14 -2.11 5.45
CA ASN A 78 13.95 -3.29 5.15
C ASN A 78 13.25 -4.62 5.50
N ASP A 79 11.98 -4.59 5.89
CA ASP A 79 11.17 -5.78 6.21
C ASP A 79 10.49 -6.35 4.93
N THR A 80 11.19 -6.30 3.79
CA THR A 80 10.72 -6.78 2.47
C THR A 80 11.40 -8.06 2.07
#